data_AF-A0A7V8A9A1-F1
#
_entry.id   AF-A0A7V8A9A1-F1
#
_cell.length_a   1.000
_cell.length_b   1.000
_cell.length_c   1.000
_cell.angle_alpha   90.00
_cell.angle_beta   90.00
_cell.angle_gamma   90.00
#
_symmetry.space_group_name_H-M   'P 1'
#
loop_
_entity.id
_entity.type
_entity.pdbx_description
1 polymer ?
#
loop_
_entity_poly.entity_id
_entity_poly.type
_entity_poly.pdbx_seq_one_letter_code
_entity_poly.pdbx_strand_id
1 'polypeptide(L)' 'MSAIDVANPEFMEDEEIKIYHDAVAKFFARAATPARKAKWRADGMVEREFWREAGAAGLLGASVPEEYGGHGGGSLN' A
#
# COMPACT_ATOMS: atom_id res chain seq x y z
N MET A 1 -6.10 8.90 10.48
CA MET A 1 -6.61 10.26 10.22
C MET A 1 -6.43 10.55 8.76
N SER A 2 -7.52 10.78 8.03
CA SER A 2 -7.48 11.19 6.63
C SER A 2 -6.84 12.59 6.51
N ALA A 3 -6.02 12.82 5.48
CA ALA A 3 -5.42 14.12 5.19
C ALA A 3 -6.45 15.13 4.60
N ILE A 4 -7.66 14.67 4.33
CA ILE A 4 -8.79 15.43 3.78
C ILE A 4 -10.01 15.08 4.63
N ASP A 5 -10.78 16.07 5.07
CA ASP A 5 -11.98 15.88 5.91
C ASP A 5 -13.14 15.29 5.09
N VAL A 6 -12.97 14.04 4.66
CA VAL A 6 -13.97 13.25 3.96
C VAL A 6 -14.21 11.98 4.75
N ALA A 7 -15.49 11.66 4.93
CA ALA A 7 -15.91 10.40 5.51
C ALA A 7 -15.33 9.24 4.68
N ASN A 8 -14.97 8.17 5.38
CA ASN A 8 -14.51 6.97 4.69
C ASN A 8 -15.69 6.37 3.90
N PRO A 9 -15.52 6.05 2.62
CA PRO A 9 -16.60 5.51 1.81
C PRO A 9 -16.99 4.09 2.26
N GLU A 10 -18.26 3.70 2.11
CA GLU A 10 -18.80 2.42 2.60
C GLU A 10 -18.02 1.19 2.13
N PHE A 11 -17.45 1.21 0.93
CA PHE A 11 -16.64 0.10 0.43
C PHE A 11 -15.37 -0.15 1.26
N MET A 12 -14.85 0.85 2.00
CA MET A 12 -13.74 0.64 2.93
C MET A 12 -14.17 -0.01 4.25
N GLU A 13 -15.46 -0.24 4.46
CA GLU A 13 -15.93 -0.99 5.63
C GLU A 13 -15.77 -2.50 5.47
N ASP A 14 -15.59 -2.99 4.24
CA ASP A 14 -15.32 -4.38 3.92
C ASP A 14 -14.07 -4.89 4.66
N GLU A 15 -14.17 -6.06 5.27
CA GLU A 15 -13.10 -6.65 6.07
C GLU A 15 -11.84 -6.93 5.23
N GLU A 16 -11.98 -7.34 3.98
CA GLU A 16 -10.83 -7.59 3.10
C GLU A 16 -10.09 -6.29 2.81
N ILE A 17 -10.83 -5.21 2.55
CA ILE A 17 -10.28 -3.88 2.27
C ILE A 17 -9.60 -3.30 3.52
N LYS A 18 -10.18 -3.51 4.71
CA LYS A 18 -9.58 -3.11 5.99
C LYS A 18 -8.27 -3.84 6.27
N ILE A 19 -8.24 -5.16 6.09
CA ILE A 19 -7.03 -5.97 6.30
C ILE A 19 -5.92 -5.52 5.35
N TYR A 20 -6.26 -5.31 4.07
CA TYR A 20 -5.31 -4.81 3.09
C TYR A 20 -4.78 -3.41 3.44
N HIS A 21 -5.68 -2.49 3.80
CA HIS A 21 -5.32 -1.13 4.21
C HIS A 21 -4.35 -1.15 5.41
N ASP A 22 -4.62 -1.97 6.42
CA ASP A 22 -3.78 -2.08 7.60
C ASP A 22 -2.41 -2.70 7.31
N ALA A 23 -2.34 -3.67 6.39
CA ALA A 23 -1.08 -4.25 5.93
C ALA A 23 -0.21 -3.19 5.22
N VAL A 24 -0.81 -2.41 4.32
CA VAL A 24 -0.14 -1.30 3.63
C VAL A 24 0.33 -0.25 4.63
N ALA A 25 -0.52 0.14 5.58
CA ALA A 25 -0.18 1.14 6.60
C ALA A 25 1.01 0.71 7.46
N LYS A 26 1.04 -0.55 7.91
CA LYS A 26 2.16 -1.12 8.67
C LYS A 26 3.46 -1.17 7.87
N PHE A 27 3.38 -1.56 6.59
CA PHE A 27 4.54 -1.55 5.71
C PHE A 27 5.08 -0.15 5.51
N PHE A 28 4.24 0.83 5.19
CA PHE A 28 4.67 2.22 5.04
C PHE A 28 5.29 2.77 6.34
N ALA A 29 4.71 2.49 7.50
CA ALA A 29 5.26 2.93 8.79
C ALA A 29 6.67 2.39 9.04
N ARG A 30 6.96 1.15 8.60
CA ARG A 30 8.28 0.52 8.74
C ARG A 30 9.26 0.94 7.63
N ALA A 31 8.83 0.96 6.38
CA ALA A 31 9.67 1.12 5.20
C ALA A 31 9.90 2.59 4.81
N ALA A 32 8.95 3.50 5.11
CA ALA A 32 9.03 4.92 4.79
C ALA A 32 9.59 5.73 5.98
N THR A 33 10.84 5.43 6.36
CA THR A 33 11.54 6.12 7.45
C THR A 33 11.67 7.63 7.18
N PRO A 34 11.80 8.49 8.21
CA PRO A 34 11.94 9.93 8.02
C PRO A 34 13.10 10.31 7.08
N ALA A 35 14.22 9.60 7.16
CA ALA A 35 15.38 9.80 6.29
C ALA A 35 15.05 9.47 4.82
N ARG A 36 14.35 8.34 4.58
CA ARG A 36 13.91 7.93 3.24
C ARG A 36 12.95 8.95 2.62
N LYS A 37 11.98 9.43 3.41
CA LYS A 37 11.05 10.50 2.99
C LYS A 37 11.75 11.81 2.71
N ALA A 38 12.80 12.17 3.46
CA ALA A 38 13.60 13.36 3.18
C ALA A 38 14.32 13.24 1.83
N LYS A 39 14.89 12.06 1.56
CA LYS A 39 15.51 11.75 0.27
C LYS A 39 14.50 11.82 -0.89
N TRP A 40 13.30 11.26 -0.74
CA TRP A 40 12.27 11.35 -1.79
C TRP A 40 11.88 12.78 -2.13
N ARG A 41 11.82 13.66 -1.13
CA ARG A 41 11.55 15.09 -1.34
C ARG A 41 12.71 15.78 -2.05
N ALA A 42 13.95 15.42 -1.72
CA ALA A 42 15.14 15.99 -2.35
C ALA A 42 15.28 15.53 -3.82
N ASP A 43 15.06 14.24 -4.07
CA ASP A 43 15.18 13.62 -5.40
C ASP A 43 13.93 13.84 -6.26
N GLY A 44 12.83 14.29 -5.66
CA GLY A 44 11.52 14.44 -6.31
C GLY A 44 10.86 13.12 -6.72
N MET A 45 11.38 11.98 -6.25
CA MET A 45 10.90 10.64 -6.61
C MET A 45 11.08 9.64 -5.48
N VAL A 46 10.23 8.62 -5.44
CA VAL A 46 10.38 7.45 -4.56
C VAL A 46 11.42 6.51 -5.18
N GLU A 47 12.37 5.99 -4.40
CA GLU A 47 13.39 5.10 -4.95
C GLU A 47 12.83 3.75 -5.40
N ARG A 48 13.46 3.14 -6.41
CA ARG A 48 13.07 1.84 -6.96
C ARG A 48 13.13 0.69 -5.94
N GLU A 49 14.01 0.78 -4.95
CA GLU A 49 14.17 -0.24 -3.92
C GLU A 49 12.92 -0.36 -3.05
N PHE A 50 12.28 0.77 -2.71
CA PHE A 50 11.02 0.78 -1.99
C PHE A 50 9.92 0.05 -2.75
N TRP A 51 9.84 0.23 -4.07
CA TRP A 51 8.90 -0.52 -4.92
C TRP A 51 9.21 -2.02 -4.96
N ARG A 52 10.49 -2.41 -4.95
CA ARG A 52 10.88 -3.83 -4.86
C ARG A 52 10.49 -4.45 -3.51
N GLU A 53 10.71 -3.72 -2.42
CA GLU A 53 10.29 -4.14 -1.07
C GLU A 53 8.77 -4.29 -0.97
N ALA A 54 8.01 -3.35 -1.53
CA ALA A 54 6.55 -3.41 -1.56
C ALA A 54 6.04 -4.60 -2.38
N GLY A 55 6.68 -4.90 -3.50
CA GLY A 55 6.39 -6.10 -4.30
C GLY A 55 6.71 -7.39 -3.57
N ALA A 56 7.88 -7.47 -2.89
CA ALA A 56 8.25 -8.63 -2.08
C ALA A 56 7.32 -8.83 -0.87
N ALA A 57 6.74 -7.75 -0.34
CA ALA A 57 5.74 -7.78 0.72
C ALA A 57 4.33 -8.12 0.22
N GLY A 58 4.14 -8.33 -1.09
CA GLY A 58 2.83 -8.65 -1.65
C GLY A 58 1.85 -7.49 -1.76
N LEU A 59 2.32 -6.26 -1.51
CA LEU A 59 1.50 -5.05 -1.45
C LEU A 59 1.35 -4.39 -2.83
N LEU A 60 2.11 -4.84 -3.83
CA LEU A 60 1.92 -4.48 -5.22
C LEU A 60 1.20 -5.63 -5.93
N GLY A 61 0.13 -5.30 -6.66
CA GLY A 61 -0.68 -6.32 -7.35
C GLY A 61 -1.73 -6.97 -6.45
N ALA A 62 -2.36 -6.21 -5.55
CA ALA A 62 -3.52 -6.70 -4.79
C ALA A 62 -4.62 -7.25 -5.70
N SER A 63 -4.82 -6.67 -6.89
CA SER A 63 -5.77 -7.15 -7.90
C SER A 63 -5.19 -8.16 -8.91
N VAL A 64 -3.98 -8.67 -8.67
CA VAL A 64 -3.34 -9.66 -9.54
C VAL A 64 -3.61 -11.06 -8.95
N PRO A 65 -4.06 -12.04 -9.76
CA PRO A 65 -4.28 -13.41 -9.29
C PRO A 65 -3.01 -14.01 -8.64
N GLU A 66 -3.19 -14.86 -7.63
CA GLU A 66 -2.10 -15.53 -6.91
C GLU A 66 -1.12 -16.28 -7.83
N GLU A 67 -1.61 -16.77 -8.98
CA GLU A 67 -0.81 -17.45 -10.01
C GLU A 67 0.32 -16.59 -10.61
N TYR A 68 0.29 -15.27 -10.42
CA TYR A 68 1.32 -14.34 -10.90
C TYR A 68 2.03 -13.60 -9.76
N GLY A 69 1.85 -14.04 -8.50
CA GLY A 69 2.46 -13.44 -7.31
C GLY A 69 1.68 -12.26 -6.71
N GLY A 70 0.40 -12.10 -7.05
CA GLY A 70 -0.50 -11.13 -6.41
C GLY A 70 -1.24 -11.69 -5.20
N HIS A 71 -1.81 -10.82 -4.36
CA HIS A 71 -2.51 -11.20 -3.11
C HIS A 71 -4.02 -11.42 -3.29
N GLY A 72 -4.49 -11.72 -4.50
CA GLY A 72 -5.86 -12.25 -4.70
C GLY A 72 -6.99 -11.36 -4.16
N GLY A 73 -6.81 -10.04 -4.10
CA GLY A 73 -7.86 -9.07 -3.82
C GLY A 73 -8.80 -9.00 -5.01
N GLY A 74 -9.86 -9.79 -4.96
CA GLY A 74 -10.83 -9.96 -6.01
C GLY A 74 -11.37 -8.62 -6.51
N SER A 75 -11.09 -8.32 -7.78
CA SER A 75 -11.98 -7.46 -8.55
C SER A 75 -13.35 -8.12 -8.62
N LEU A 76 -14.28 -7.59 -7.82
CA LEU A 76 -15.75 -7.62 -7.96
C LEU A 76 -16.30 -8.64 -8.97
N ASN A 77 -16.98 -9.68 -8.46
CA ASN A 77 -18.06 -10.36 -9.17
C ASN A 77 -19.25 -10.49 -8.24
#